data_AF-A0A938GUJ7-F1
#
_entry.id   AF-A0A938GUJ7-F1
#
_cell.length_a   1.000
_cell.length_b   1.000
_cell.length_c   1.000
_cell.angle_alpha   90.00
_cell.angle_beta   90.00
_cell.angle_gamma   90.00
#
_symmetry.space_group_name_H-M   'P 1'
#
loop_
_entity.id
_entity.type
_entity.pdbx_description
1 polymer ?
#
loop_
_entity_poly.entity_id
_entity_poly.type
_entity_poly.pdbx_seq_one_letter_code
_entity_poly.pdbx_strand_id
1 'polypeptide(L)' 'MSFSCPHFCPDEDHCLRLKTDCVPGRRGCVLEGRGEFAVPAEVRVRLREEEKRQTGPGADRRPPKLGR' A
#
# COMPACT_ATOMS: atom_id res chain seq x y z
N MET A 1 1.14 -19.56 -9.65
CA MET A 1 2.08 -18.46 -9.94
C MET A 1 1.83 -17.36 -8.92
N SER A 2 2.82 -16.99 -8.11
CA SER A 2 2.73 -15.84 -7.20
C SER A 2 3.07 -14.57 -7.98
N PHE A 3 2.28 -13.51 -7.78
CA PHE A 3 2.55 -12.20 -8.36
C PHE A 3 3.36 -11.37 -7.37
N SER A 4 4.58 -10.98 -7.75
CA SER A 4 5.42 -10.07 -6.96
C SER A 4 5.49 -8.71 -7.66
N CYS A 5 4.91 -7.69 -7.03
CA CYS A 5 4.94 -6.32 -7.57
C CYS A 5 6.31 -5.68 -7.29
N PRO A 6 7.04 -5.18 -8.31
CA PRO A 6 8.35 -4.55 -8.12
C PRO A 6 8.27 -3.20 -7.38
N HIS A 7 7.07 -2.64 -7.24
CA HIS A 7 6.84 -1.37 -6.55
C HIS A 7 6.31 -1.54 -5.13
N PHE A 8 6.11 -2.78 -4.68
CA PHE A 8 5.65 -3.07 -3.32
C PHE A 8 6.85 -3.11 -2.37
N CYS A 9 6.81 -2.23 -1.37
CA CYS A 9 7.72 -2.26 -0.23
C CYS A 9 7.04 -3.05 0.90
N PRO A 10 7.47 -4.29 1.17
CA PRO A 10 6.85 -5.14 2.19
C PRO A 10 7.08 -4.60 3.61
N ASP A 11 8.17 -3.87 3.85
CA ASP A 11 8.52 -3.35 5.18
C ASP A 11 7.52 -2.30 5.70
N GLU A 12 6.98 -1.50 4.78
CA GLU A 12 6.13 -0.34 5.12
C GLU A 12 4.69 -0.51 4.62
N ASP A 13 4.36 -1.66 4.00
CA ASP A 13 3.13 -1.87 3.23
C ASP A 13 2.89 -0.73 2.22
N HIS A 14 3.97 -0.26 1.58
CA HIS A 14 3.99 0.97 0.81
C HIS A 14 4.18 0.73 -0.68
N CYS A 15 3.55 1.57 -1.50
CA CYS A 15 3.71 1.55 -2.95
C CYS A 15 4.73 2.61 -3.37
N LEU A 16 5.94 2.19 -3.75
CA LEU A 16 7.03 3.07 -4.19
C LEU A 16 6.67 3.90 -5.45
N ARG A 17 5.79 3.36 -6.30
CA ARG A 17 5.32 4.03 -7.52
C ARG A 17 4.36 5.18 -7.20
N LEU A 18 3.42 4.95 -6.28
CA LEU A 18 2.36 5.91 -5.95
C LEU A 18 2.67 6.73 -4.70
N LYS A 19 3.80 6.45 -4.03
CA LYS A 19 4.28 7.12 -2.81
C LYS A 19 3.23 7.20 -1.72
N THR A 20 2.45 6.14 -1.57
CA THR A 20 1.40 6.00 -0.56
C THR A 20 1.18 4.52 -0.24
N ASP A 21 0.26 4.20 0.66
CA ASP A 21 -0.04 2.83 1.08
C ASP A 21 -0.40 1.94 -0.12
N CYS A 22 0.09 0.70 -0.07
CA CYS A 22 -0.15 -0.28 -1.11
C CYS A 22 -1.59 -0.79 -1.04
N VAL A 23 -2.43 -0.37 -1.99
CA VAL A 23 -3.76 -0.94 -2.19
C VAL A 23 -3.85 -1.57 -3.59
N PRO A 24 -3.86 -2.91 -3.71
CA PRO A 24 -3.96 -3.60 -4.98
C PRO A 24 -5.22 -3.21 -5.76
N GLY A 25 -5.08 -2.93 -7.06
CA GLY A 25 -6.21 -2.60 -7.94
C GLY A 25 -6.72 -1.15 -7.87
N ARG A 26 -6.11 -0.29 -7.05
CA ARG A 26 -6.42 1.15 -7.07
C ARG A 26 -5.97 1.80 -8.38
N ARG A 27 -6.53 2.98 -8.68
CA ARG A 27 -6.09 3.81 -9.81
C ARG A 27 -4.57 4.04 -9.78
N GLY A 28 -3.89 3.72 -10.88
CA GLY A 28 -2.43 3.78 -11.04
C GLY A 28 -1.66 2.53 -10.59
N CYS A 29 -2.35 1.52 -10.03
CA CYS A 29 -1.77 0.22 -9.71
C CYS A 29 -1.56 -0.63 -10.96
N VAL A 30 -0.51 -1.46 -10.98
CA VAL A 30 -0.27 -2.43 -12.07
C VAL A 30 -1.38 -3.48 -12.21
N LEU A 31 -2.22 -3.64 -11.18
CA LEU A 31 -3.39 -4.53 -11.16
C LEU A 31 -4.70 -3.82 -11.49
N GLU A 32 -4.67 -2.51 -11.82
CA GLU A 32 -5.85 -1.76 -12.25
C GLU A 32 -6.51 -2.46 -13.45
N GLY A 33 -7.78 -2.84 -13.31
CA GLY A 33 -8.55 -3.57 -14.32
C GLY A 33 -8.11 -5.03 -14.58
N ARG A 34 -7.15 -5.56 -13.82
CA ARG A 34 -6.63 -6.94 -13.99
C ARG A 34 -6.91 -7.86 -12.81
N GLY A 35 -7.38 -7.31 -11.68
CA GLY A 35 -7.71 -8.08 -10.48
C GLY A 35 -9.17 -7.88 -10.08
N GLU A 36 -9.86 -8.98 -9.84
CA GLU A 36 -11.16 -8.99 -9.17
C GLU A 36 -10.93 -9.09 -7.66
N PHE A 37 -11.40 -8.09 -6.92
CA PHE A 37 -11.29 -8.04 -5.47
C PHE A 37 -12.69 -8.05 -4.87
N ALA A 38 -12.90 -8.79 -3.79
CA ALA A 38 -14.17 -8.84 -3.08
C ALA A 38 -14.63 -7.46 -2.58
N VAL A 39 -13.69 -6.55 -2.32
CA VAL A 39 -13.95 -5.16 -1.94
C VAL A 39 -13.31 -4.22 -2.96
N PRO A 40 -14.06 -3.24 -3.50
CA PRO A 40 -13.52 -2.23 -4.42
C PRO A 40 -12.29 -1.52 -3.86
N ALA A 41 -11.37 -1.16 -4.76
CA ALA A 41 -10.11 -0.56 -4.34
C ALA A 41 -10.30 0.80 -3.66
N GLU A 42 -11.31 1.57 -4.09
CA GLU A 42 -11.65 2.89 -3.56
C GLU A 42 -12.03 2.81 -2.08
N VAL A 43 -12.78 1.78 -1.69
CA VAL A 43 -13.18 1.55 -0.30
C VAL A 43 -11.97 1.19 0.55
N ARG A 44 -11.10 0.31 0.06
CA ARG A 44 -9.88 -0.09 0.78
C ARG A 44 -8.89 1.07 0.96
N VAL A 45 -8.78 1.96 -0.03
CA VAL A 45 -7.98 3.19 0.08
C VAL A 45 -8.51 4.07 1.21
N ARG A 46 -9.83 4.31 1.24
CA ARG A 46 -10.44 5.15 2.30
C ARG A 46 -10.22 4.58 3.70
N LEU A 47 -10.38 3.27 3.88
CA LEU A 47 -10.12 2.61 5.16
C LEU A 47 -8.67 2.80 5.62
N ARG A 48 -7.69 2.66 4.73
CA ARG A 48 -6.28 2.92 5.07
C ARG A 48 -5.99 4.37 5.39
N GLU A 49 -6.61 5.30 4.68
CA GLU A 49 -6.51 6.73 4.99
C GLU A 49 -7.15 7.08 6.34
N GLU A 50 -8.27 6.45 6.70
CA GLU A 50 -8.93 6.59 8.00
C GLU A 50 -8.08 6.06 9.16
N GLU A 51 -7.52 4.86 9.02
CA GLU A 51 -6.61 4.30 10.01
C GLU A 51 -5.38 5.17 10.23
N LYS A 52 -4.82 5.75 9.15
CA LYS A 52 -3.72 6.72 9.25
C LYS A 52 -4.12 8.00 10.00
N ARG A 53 -5.33 8.51 9.76
CA ARG A 53 -5.83 9.70 10.48
C ARG A 53 -6.03 9.44 11.97
N GLN A 54 -6.49 8.24 12.34
CA GLN A 54 -6.70 7.86 13.74
C GLN A 54 -5.39 7.60 14.50
N THR A 55 -4.33 7.20 13.80
CA THR A 55 -3.01 6.90 14.39
C THR A 55 -2.07 8.11 14.49
N GLY A 56 -2.47 9.28 14.01
CA GLY A 56 -1.73 10.55 14.12
C GLY A 56 -0.46 10.63 13.24
N PRO A 57 0.07 11.84 12.97
CA PRO A 57 1.20 12.04 12.04
C PRO A 57 2.58 11.63 12.61
N GLY A 58 2.63 10.75 13.61
CA GLY A 58 3.84 10.45 14.40
C GLY A 58 4.40 9.03 14.31
N ALA A 59 3.74 8.11 13.61
CA ALA A 59 4.30 6.77 13.42
C ALA A 59 5.24 6.76 12.20
N ASP A 60 6.42 7.37 12.35
CA ASP A 60 7.62 6.99 11.59
C ASP A 60 7.81 5.49 11.83
N ARG A 61 7.21 4.65 10.98
CA ARG A 61 7.43 3.20 10.97
C ARG A 61 8.77 2.89 10.32
N ARG A 62 9.79 3.75 10.45
CA ARG A 62 11.10 3.50 9.87
C ARG A 62 11.64 2.27 10.57
N PRO A 63 11.75 1.11 9.90
CA PRO A 63 12.49 0.02 10.50
C PRO A 63 13.94 0.53 10.69
N PRO A 64 14.63 0.15 11.78
CA PRO A 64 16.04 0.49 11.93
C PRO A 64 16.76 0.03 10.66
N LYS A 65 17.52 0.93 10.03
CA LYS A 65 18.30 0.59 8.83
C LYS A 65 19.13 -0.64 9.18
N LEU A 66 18.77 -1.81 8.65
CA LEU A 66 19.57 -3.01 8.82
C LEU A 66 20.82 -2.79 7.98
N GLY A 67 21.86 -2.33 8.67
CA GLY A 67 23.13 -1.95 8.07
C GLY A 67 24.01 -3.16 7.76
N ARG A 68 24.91 -2.89 6.80
CA ARG A 68 26.00 -3.70 6.22
C ARG A 68 25.61 -4.65 5.10
#